data_AF-A0A5E4E6Q8-F1
#
_entry.id   AF-A0A5E4E6Q8-F1
#
_cell.length_a   1.000
_cell.length_b   1.000
_cell.length_c   1.000
_cell.angle_alpha   90.00
_cell.angle_beta   90.00
_cell.angle_gamma   90.00
#
_symmetry.space_group_name_H-M   'P 1'
#
loop_
_entity.id
_entity.type
_entity.pdbx_description
1 polymer ?
#
loop_
_entity_poly.entity_id
_entity_poly.type
_entity_poly.pdbx_seq_one_letter_code
_entity_poly.pdbx_strand_id
1 'polypeptide(L)'
;MAKFNEVQKRKRTQKAERKRAVHGDPSTGKLKNKPQPLSISGKRKRKLLKKWRRDQNEAVQKGLITMQDVEMAAADGGEESTDTKKTCSKFPMKKGLKLKQLKRKGTLPYHLV
;
A
#
# COMPACT_ATOMS: atom_id res chain seq x y z
N MET A 1 19.46 17.08 30.72
CA MET A 1 18.86 16.75 29.40
C MET A 1 19.17 15.32 28.92
N ALA A 2 20.38 14.77 29.13
CA ALA A 2 20.78 13.44 28.65
C ALA A 2 19.98 12.25 29.26
N LYS A 3 19.73 12.28 30.57
CA LYS A 3 19.06 11.18 31.30
C LYS A 3 17.65 10.84 30.80
N PHE A 4 16.86 11.85 30.42
CA PHE A 4 15.52 11.61 29.87
C PHE A 4 15.58 10.92 28.50
N ASN A 5 16.53 11.32 27.65
CA ASN A 5 16.71 10.72 26.33
C ASN A 5 17.15 9.25 26.44
N GLU A 6 18.00 8.91 27.40
CA GLU A 6 18.41 7.54 27.70
C GLU A 6 17.22 6.68 28.16
N VAL A 7 16.39 7.21 29.07
CA VAL A 7 15.18 6.52 29.52
C VAL A 7 14.21 6.30 28.36
N GLN A 8 14.04 7.29 27.47
CA GLN A 8 13.19 7.15 26.28
C GLN A 8 13.76 6.13 25.29
N LYS A 9 15.08 6.09 25.08
CA LYS A 9 15.74 5.07 24.26
C LYS A 9 15.48 3.66 24.81
N ARG A 10 15.67 3.46 26.12
CA ARG A 10 15.38 2.18 26.79
C ARG A 10 13.91 1.77 26.66
N LYS A 11 12.98 2.71 26.83
CA LYS A 11 11.54 2.42 26.61
C LYS A 11 11.23 2.03 25.17
N ARG A 12 11.90 2.63 24.17
CA ARG A 12 11.73 2.27 22.75
C ARG A 12 12.26 0.87 22.45
N THR A 13 13.40 0.48 23.02
CA THR A 13 13.96 -0.87 22.82
C THR A 13 13.08 -1.93 23.45
N GLN A 14 12.66 -1.75 24.70
CA GLN A 14 11.73 -2.68 25.38
C GLN A 14 10.41 -2.85 24.61
N LYS A 15 9.84 -1.76 24.10
CA LYS A 15 8.65 -1.84 23.25
C LYS A 15 8.90 -2.61 21.95
N ALA A 16 10.07 -2.45 21.33
CA ALA A 16 10.40 -3.18 20.10
C ALA A 16 10.61 -4.67 20.36
N GLU A 17 11.27 -5.03 21.45
CA GLU A 17 11.47 -6.42 21.89
C GLU A 17 10.13 -7.09 22.20
N ARG A 18 9.24 -6.43 22.95
CA ARG A 18 7.90 -6.96 23.22
C ARG A 18 7.11 -7.20 21.94
N LYS A 19 7.20 -6.30 20.95
CA LYS A 19 6.55 -6.51 19.65
C LYS A 19 7.13 -7.72 18.92
N ARG A 20 8.44 -7.92 18.94
CA ARG A 20 9.09 -9.10 18.34
C ARG A 20 8.70 -10.40 19.06
N ALA A 21 8.57 -10.39 20.38
CA ALA A 21 8.16 -11.56 21.13
C ALA A 21 6.71 -11.98 20.82
N VAL A 22 5.80 -11.00 20.66
CA VAL A 22 4.37 -11.29 20.44
C VAL A 22 4.03 -11.49 18.95
N HIS A 23 4.67 -10.76 18.05
CA HIS A 23 4.32 -10.73 16.62
C HIS A 23 5.47 -11.09 15.67
N GLY A 24 6.64 -11.40 16.21
CA GLY A 24 7.78 -11.83 15.40
C GLY A 24 7.55 -13.22 14.83
N ASP A 25 8.28 -13.52 13.76
CA ASP A 25 8.33 -14.87 13.22
C ASP A 25 8.97 -15.84 14.23
N PRO A 26 8.39 -17.02 14.50
CA PRO A 26 8.94 -17.98 15.46
C PRO A 26 10.37 -18.42 15.16
N SER A 27 10.77 -18.47 13.88
CA SER A 27 12.11 -18.92 13.47
C SER A 27 13.14 -17.79 13.56
N THR A 28 12.78 -16.58 13.15
CA THR A 28 13.76 -15.47 13.01
C THR A 28 13.65 -14.40 14.09
N GLY A 29 12.58 -14.39 14.87
CA GLY A 29 12.28 -13.36 15.87
C GLY A 29 12.05 -11.96 15.29
N LYS A 30 12.00 -11.82 13.96
CA LYS A 30 11.84 -10.53 13.27
C LYS A 30 10.37 -10.27 12.96
N LEU A 31 9.98 -9.00 13.01
CA LEU A 31 8.67 -8.56 12.53
C LEU A 31 8.62 -8.65 11.00
N LYS A 32 7.54 -9.20 10.46
CA LYS A 32 7.32 -9.26 9.00
C LYS A 32 7.02 -7.87 8.45
N ASN A 33 7.77 -7.44 7.46
CA ASN A 33 7.48 -6.22 6.71
C ASN A 33 6.36 -6.53 5.70
N LYS A 34 5.16 -5.99 5.94
CA LYS A 34 4.09 -6.05 4.94
C LYS A 34 4.40 -5.02 3.84
N PRO A 35 4.59 -5.44 2.58
CA PRO A 35 4.74 -4.47 1.50
C PRO A 35 3.48 -3.61 1.44
N GLN A 36 3.66 -2.30 1.30
CA GLN A 36 2.51 -1.42 1.11
C GLN A 36 1.84 -1.80 -0.21
N PRO A 37 0.50 -1.91 -0.25
CA PRO A 37 -0.20 -2.11 -1.51
C PRO A 37 0.03 -0.87 -2.38
N LEU A 38 0.92 -1.00 -3.36
CA LEU A 38 1.21 0.07 -4.30
C LEU A 38 0.03 0.23 -5.25
N SER A 39 -0.49 1.45 -5.35
CA SER A 39 -1.55 1.75 -6.30
C SER A 39 -1.01 1.69 -7.74
N ILE A 40 -1.60 0.81 -8.55
CA ILE A 40 -1.25 0.70 -9.96
C ILE A 40 -1.93 1.84 -10.74
N SER A 41 -1.14 2.62 -11.48
CA SER A 41 -1.67 3.70 -12.32
C SER A 41 -2.63 3.18 -13.39
N GLY A 42 -3.62 3.99 -13.79
CA GLY A 42 -4.60 3.60 -14.82
C GLY A 42 -3.96 3.20 -16.15
N LYS A 43 -2.86 3.86 -16.52
CA LYS A 43 -2.05 3.50 -17.70
C LYS A 43 -1.46 2.09 -17.56
N ARG A 44 -0.92 1.74 -16.38
CA ARG A 44 -0.35 0.42 -16.12
C ARG A 44 -1.44 -0.66 -16.09
N LYS A 45 -2.61 -0.38 -15.50
CA LYS A 45 -3.79 -1.28 -15.59
C LYS A 45 -4.18 -1.56 -17.05
N ARG A 46 -4.27 -0.51 -17.88
CA ARG A 46 -4.59 -0.65 -19.30
C ARG A 46 -3.53 -1.46 -20.07
N LYS A 47 -2.24 -1.27 -19.77
CA LYS A 47 -1.16 -2.07 -20.37
C LYS A 47 -1.24 -3.53 -19.96
N LEU A 48 -1.48 -3.82 -18.69
CA LEU A 48 -1.63 -5.19 -18.19
C LEU A 48 -2.83 -5.88 -18.84
N LEU A 49 -3.98 -5.20 -18.94
CA LEU A 49 -5.15 -5.74 -19.63
C LEU A 49 -4.88 -6.03 -21.11
N LYS A 50 -4.18 -5.12 -21.81
CA LYS A 50 -3.80 -5.34 -23.21
C LYS A 50 -2.82 -6.50 -23.38
N LYS A 51 -1.84 -6.63 -22.48
CA LYS A 51 -0.92 -7.76 -22.47
C LYS A 51 -1.69 -9.06 -22.26
N TRP A 52 -2.54 -9.10 -21.23
CA TRP A 52 -3.37 -10.26 -20.91
C TRP A 52 -4.25 -10.68 -22.09
N ARG A 53 -4.90 -9.74 -22.79
CA ARG A 53 -5.68 -10.06 -24.00
C ARG A 53 -4.83 -10.64 -25.13
N ARG A 54 -3.59 -10.17 -25.31
CA ARG A 54 -2.67 -10.74 -26.30
C ARG A 54 -2.25 -12.15 -25.90
N ASP A 55 -1.87 -12.35 -24.65
CA ASP A 55 -1.47 -13.65 -24.10
C ASP A 55 -2.62 -14.67 -24.24
N GLN A 56 -3.88 -14.26 -23.99
CA GLN A 56 -5.07 -15.09 -24.22
C GLN A 56 -5.28 -15.42 -25.72
N ASN A 57 -5.17 -14.43 -26.60
CA ASN A 57 -5.31 -14.66 -28.04
C ASN A 57 -4.20 -15.57 -28.58
N GLU A 58 -2.97 -15.44 -28.10
CA GLU A 58 -1.87 -16.34 -28.44
C GLU A 58 -2.11 -17.76 -27.92
N ALA A 59 -2.69 -17.91 -26.73
CA ALA A 59 -3.06 -19.21 -26.19
C ALA A 59 -4.17 -19.88 -27.02
N VAL A 60 -5.17 -19.12 -27.47
CA VAL A 60 -6.19 -19.60 -28.43
C VAL A 60 -5.55 -20.01 -29.76
N GLN A 61 -4.67 -19.19 -30.32
CA GLN A 61 -3.97 -19.51 -31.59
C GLN A 61 -3.07 -20.73 -31.49
N LYS A 62 -2.45 -20.96 -30.33
CA LYS A 62 -1.65 -22.16 -30.04
C LYS A 62 -2.51 -23.39 -29.72
N GLY A 63 -3.84 -23.26 -29.70
CA GLY A 63 -4.78 -24.33 -29.37
C GLY A 63 -4.79 -24.73 -27.89
N LEU A 64 -4.21 -23.90 -27.01
CA LEU A 64 -4.16 -24.13 -25.56
C LEU A 64 -5.47 -23.72 -24.86
N ILE A 65 -6.30 -22.91 -25.51
CA ILE A 65 -7.67 -22.57 -25.08
C ILE A 65 -8.60 -22.96 -26.22
N THR A 66 -9.46 -23.94 -25.97
CA THR A 66 -10.50 -24.38 -26.89
C THR A 66 -11.83 -23.72 -26.54
N MET A 67 -12.78 -23.69 -27.50
CA MET A 67 -14.12 -23.15 -27.25
C MET A 67 -14.81 -23.83 -26.05
N GLN A 68 -14.52 -25.11 -25.80
CA GLN A 68 -15.03 -25.86 -24.66
C GLN A 68 -14.53 -25.32 -23.31
N ASP A 69 -13.28 -24.89 -23.22
CA ASP A 69 -12.71 -24.30 -21.99
C ASP A 69 -13.39 -22.96 -21.64
N VAL A 70 -13.80 -22.21 -22.68
CA VAL A 70 -14.53 -20.95 -22.52
C VAL A 70 -15.95 -21.20 -22.04
N GLU A 71 -16.63 -22.22 -22.57
CA GLU A 71 -17.98 -22.61 -22.14
C GLU A 71 -17.99 -23.10 -20.68
N MET A 72 -16.99 -23.88 -20.28
CA MET A 72 -16.86 -24.35 -18.89
C MET A 72 -16.59 -23.20 -17.91
N ALA A 73 -15.70 -22.26 -18.25
CA ALA A 73 -15.44 -21.09 -17.40
C ALA A 73 -16.64 -20.14 -17.28
N ALA A 74 -17.48 -20.04 -18.31
CA ALA A 74 -18.69 -19.24 -18.29
C ALA A 74 -19.80 -19.87 -17.42
N ALA A 75 -19.87 -21.20 -17.35
CA ALA A 75 -20.79 -21.91 -16.48
C ALA A 75 -20.44 -21.75 -14.99
N ASP A 76 -19.15 -21.71 -14.65
CA ASP A 76 -18.67 -21.52 -13.27
C ASP A 76 -18.77 -20.06 -12.78
N GLY A 77 -18.90 -19.07 -13.69
CA GLY A 77 -18.93 -17.64 -13.37
C GLY A 77 -20.28 -17.07 -12.94
N GLY A 78 -21.29 -17.91 -12.71
CA GLY A 78 -22.68 -17.52 -12.45
C GLY A 78 -23.00 -17.01 -11.04
N GLU A 79 -22.06 -17.04 -10.09
CA GLU A 79 -22.30 -16.63 -8.70
C GLU A 79 -21.26 -15.63 -8.17
N GLU A 80 -21.28 -14.38 -8.66
CA GLU A 80 -20.70 -13.28 -7.88
C GLU A 80 -21.46 -11.97 -8.09
N SER A 81 -22.77 -12.00 -7.84
CA SER A 81 -23.56 -10.80 -7.57
C SER A 81 -23.89 -10.73 -6.08
N THR A 82 -23.02 -10.11 -5.29
CA THR A 82 -23.45 -9.47 -4.04
C THR A 82 -23.06 -8.01 -4.02
N ASP A 83 -24.11 -7.21 -4.21
CA ASP A 83 -24.27 -5.80 -3.93
C ASP A 83 -23.58 -5.37 -2.62
N THR A 84 -22.34 -4.88 -2.70
CA THR A 84 -21.75 -4.12 -1.59
C THR A 84 -22.06 -2.64 -1.78
N LYS A 85 -23.24 -2.23 -1.29
CA LYS A 85 -23.62 -0.84 -1.04
C LYS A 85 -22.46 -0.11 -0.36
N LYS A 86 -21.76 0.76 -1.08
CA LYS A 86 -20.76 1.68 -0.51
C LYS A 86 -21.48 2.72 0.34
N THR A 87 -21.68 2.44 1.62
CA THR A 87 -22.05 3.49 2.58
C THR A 87 -20.83 4.41 2.77
N CYS A 88 -20.88 5.60 2.16
CA CYS A 88 -19.92 6.67 2.38
C CYS A 88 -20.02 7.15 3.83
N SER A 89 -19.18 6.62 4.73
CA SER A 89 -19.12 7.09 6.11
C SER A 89 -18.52 8.50 6.12
N LYS A 90 -19.37 9.51 6.31
CA LYS A 90 -18.96 10.92 6.45
C LYS A 90 -18.20 11.07 7.78
N PHE A 91 -16.87 10.98 7.73
CA PHE A 91 -16.03 11.33 8.88
C PHE A 91 -16.18 12.83 9.19
N PRO A 92 -16.52 13.22 10.43
CA PRO A 92 -16.60 14.63 10.79
C PRO A 92 -15.19 15.22 10.86
N MET A 93 -14.78 15.95 9.82
CA MET A 93 -13.54 16.72 9.85
C MET A 93 -13.73 17.95 10.75
N LYS A 94 -13.07 17.97 11.91
CA LYS A 94 -12.98 19.20 12.72
C LYS A 94 -12.19 20.24 11.93
N LYS A 95 -12.85 21.33 11.54
CA LYS A 95 -12.23 22.44 10.81
C LYS A 95 -11.18 23.13 11.71
N GLY A 96 -9.96 23.26 11.20
CA GLY A 96 -9.02 24.31 11.63
C GLY A 96 -7.84 23.86 12.50
N LEU A 97 -6.76 23.39 11.87
CA LEU A 97 -5.42 23.54 12.43
C LEU A 97 -4.80 24.81 11.83
N LYS A 98 -4.77 25.90 12.61
CA LYS A 98 -4.04 27.12 12.23
C LYS A 98 -2.55 26.84 12.30
N LEU A 99 -1.94 26.54 11.16
CA LEU A 99 -0.48 26.48 11.01
C LEU A 99 0.08 27.91 11.20
N LYS A 100 0.81 28.14 12.31
CA LYS A 100 1.57 29.38 12.49
C LYS A 100 2.76 29.36 11.52
N GLN A 101 2.83 30.34 10.62
CA GLN A 101 3.96 30.50 9.72
C GLN A 101 5.23 30.82 10.52
N LEU A 102 6.29 30.03 10.36
CA LEU A 102 7.61 30.37 10.90
C LEU A 102 8.19 31.54 10.10
N LYS A 103 8.45 32.66 10.77
CA LYS A 103 9.25 33.77 10.21
C LYS A 103 10.70 33.31 10.11
N ARG A 104 11.17 33.05 8.88
CA ARG A 104 12.59 32.84 8.61
C ARG A 104 13.32 34.18 8.78
N LYS A 105 14.17 34.29 9.81
CA LYS A 105 15.27 35.27 9.81
C LYS A 105 16.52 34.53 9.38
N GLY A 106 17.08 34.93 8.24
CA GLY A 106 18.36 34.46 7.74
C GLY A 106 18.98 35.56 6.89
N THR A 107 19.89 36.30 7.49
CA THR A 107 20.85 37.18 6.83
C THR A 107 21.83 36.32 6.03
N LEU A 108 22.13 36.71 4.80
CA LEU A 108 23.32 36.28 4.07
C LEU A 108 24.01 37.52 3.51
N PRO A 109 25.25 37.83 3.93
CA PRO A 109 26.08 38.80 3.23
C PRO A 109 26.72 38.08 2.05
N TYR A 110 26.34 38.46 0.83
CA TYR A 110 27.12 38.14 -0.35
C TYR A 110 27.77 39.41 -0.85
N HIS A 111 29.09 39.45 -0.72
CA HIS A 111 29.97 40.22 -1.60
C HIS A 111 29.53 40.06 -3.06
N LEU A 112 29.42 41.15 -3.79
CA LEU A 112 29.61 41.19 -5.23
C LEU A 112 30.19 42.54 -5.63
N VAL A 113 31.20 42.41 -6.49
CA VAL A 113 32.06 43.37 -7.21
C VAL A 113 31.29 44.56 -7.79
#